data_AF-A0A9D8JXP9-F1
#
_entry.id   AF-A0A9D8JXP9-F1
#
_cell.length_a   1.000
_cell.length_b   1.000
_cell.length_c   1.000
_cell.angle_alpha   90.00
_cell.angle_beta   90.00
_cell.angle_gamma   90.00
#
_symmetry.space_group_name_H-M   'P 1'
#
loop_
_entity.id
_entity.type
_entity.pdbx_description
1 polymer ?
#
loop_
_entity_poly.entity_id
_entity_poly.type
_entity_poly.pdbx_seq_one_letter_code
_entity_poly.pdbx_strand_id
1 'polypeptide(L)'
;MLEAIGATLRAAREARGWTIEEVEKATRIRARYLAALEAGEVDSLPSPLQMRGFLRNYAQHLNLNPDQVLAQLDEALKPARRGLLPSLQPRGKSQTRASAKTTESASPTSPVASVRRLRRLFTPDILIAAIAIAVVIGFFVWGGLRIANTVLNPPAVTPTPEVLGPTNTPTPTIISGVTPSATPLPPVVSFSNVQLALVVERRTFVRVLTDGAVAFEGILLPDERREFVAQSVVEVTTGDGSSVRVILNQRDLGLMGNRGEVITRQYLPTGIITVTPTITLTPTLTLTPSETPTPTPSLTATRAPTATRRP
;
A
#
# COMPACT_ATOMS: atom_id res chain seq x y z
N MET A 1 5.42 -19.52 23.30
CA MET A 1 5.99 -18.14 23.30
C MET A 1 5.16 -17.19 22.44
N LEU A 2 4.76 -17.59 21.21
CA LEU A 2 3.79 -16.84 20.39
C LEU A 2 2.41 -16.72 21.06
N GLU A 3 1.90 -17.79 21.68
CA GLU A 3 0.66 -17.77 22.48
C GLU A 3 0.70 -16.73 23.62
N ALA A 4 1.85 -16.52 24.25
CA ALA A 4 1.99 -15.53 25.33
C ALA A 4 1.88 -14.09 24.79
N ILE A 5 2.38 -13.84 23.58
CA ILE A 5 2.19 -12.56 22.88
C ILE A 5 0.71 -12.39 22.54
N GLY A 6 0.07 -13.42 21.99
CA GLY A 6 -1.35 -13.43 21.66
C GLY A 6 -2.25 -13.16 22.88
N ALA A 7 -1.97 -13.81 24.01
CA ALA A 7 -2.69 -13.58 25.26
C ALA A 7 -2.52 -12.14 25.77
N THR A 8 -1.33 -11.55 25.62
CA THR A 8 -1.07 -10.15 26.00
C THR A 8 -1.90 -9.18 25.14
N LEU A 9 -2.00 -9.43 23.82
CA LEU A 9 -2.82 -8.62 22.92
C LEU A 9 -4.31 -8.73 23.25
N ARG A 10 -4.79 -9.96 23.50
CA ARG A 10 -6.18 -10.22 23.90
C ARG A 10 -6.54 -9.49 25.18
N ALA A 11 -5.72 -9.62 26.22
CA ALA A 11 -5.93 -8.94 27.49
C ALA A 11 -5.94 -7.42 27.32
N ALA A 12 -5.05 -6.86 26.50
CA ALA A 12 -5.01 -5.43 26.21
C ALA A 12 -6.22 -4.92 25.41
N ARG A 13 -6.80 -5.75 24.53
CA ARG A 13 -8.06 -5.46 23.82
C ARG A 13 -9.24 -5.49 24.78
N GLU A 14 -9.36 -6.57 25.56
CA GLU A 14 -10.46 -6.78 26.51
C GLU A 14 -10.48 -5.74 27.63
N ALA A 15 -9.31 -5.32 28.12
CA ALA A 15 -9.18 -4.24 29.10
C ALA A 15 -9.74 -2.90 28.59
N ARG A 16 -9.84 -2.71 27.27
CA ARG A 16 -10.42 -1.53 26.63
C ARG A 16 -11.88 -1.74 26.22
N GLY A 17 -12.43 -2.93 26.42
CA GLY A 17 -13.78 -3.29 26.03
C GLY A 17 -13.98 -3.37 24.52
N TRP A 18 -12.91 -3.50 23.73
CA TRP A 18 -13.01 -3.54 22.27
C TRP A 18 -13.35 -4.93 21.75
N THR A 19 -14.27 -5.00 20.80
CA THR A 19 -14.56 -6.22 20.06
C THR A 19 -13.53 -6.43 18.95
N ILE A 20 -13.39 -7.67 18.46
CA ILE A 20 -12.46 -7.97 17.35
C ILE A 20 -12.91 -7.22 16.09
N GLU A 21 -14.22 -7.05 15.89
CA GLU A 21 -14.83 -6.34 14.76
C GLU A 21 -14.54 -4.83 14.80
N GLU A 22 -14.51 -4.23 15.99
CA GLU A 22 -14.10 -2.83 16.17
C GLU A 22 -12.63 -2.63 15.81
N VAL A 23 -11.77 -3.53 16.28
CA VAL A 23 -10.34 -3.51 15.95
C VAL A 23 -10.13 -3.74 14.45
N GLU A 24 -10.89 -4.63 13.81
CA GLU A 24 -10.84 -4.85 12.36
C GLU A 24 -11.14 -3.56 11.59
N LYS A 25 -12.18 -2.82 11.99
CA LYS A 25 -12.53 -1.54 11.36
C LYS A 25 -11.42 -0.49 11.54
N ALA A 26 -10.83 -0.42 12.73
CA ALA A 26 -9.80 0.56 13.05
C ALA A 26 -8.45 0.26 12.38
N THR A 27 -8.03 -1.01 12.41
CA THR A 27 -6.70 -1.44 11.93
C THR A 27 -6.70 -1.86 10.46
N ARG A 28 -7.89 -2.10 9.87
CA ARG A 28 -8.10 -2.71 8.54
C ARG A 28 -7.53 -4.13 8.42
N ILE A 29 -7.27 -4.80 9.54
CA ILE A 29 -6.83 -6.20 9.59
C ILE A 29 -8.06 -7.07 9.75
N ARG A 30 -8.24 -8.08 8.89
CA ARG A 30 -9.42 -8.95 8.94
C ARG A 30 -9.56 -9.63 10.31
N ALA A 31 -10.79 -9.73 10.83
CA ALA A 31 -11.09 -10.30 12.15
C ALA A 31 -10.44 -11.68 12.37
N ARG A 32 -10.49 -12.56 11.37
CA ARG A 32 -9.86 -13.89 11.41
C ARG A 32 -8.35 -13.86 11.69
N TYR A 33 -7.65 -12.83 11.21
CA TYR A 33 -6.20 -12.70 11.43
C TYR A 33 -5.90 -12.09 12.79
N LEU A 34 -6.74 -11.17 13.28
CA LEU A 34 -6.65 -10.67 14.65
C LEU A 34 -6.87 -11.81 15.66
N ALA A 35 -7.88 -12.66 15.42
CA ALA A 35 -8.13 -13.85 16.21
C ALA A 35 -6.94 -14.82 16.18
N ALA A 36 -6.36 -15.08 15.01
CA ALA A 36 -5.17 -15.92 14.86
C ALA A 36 -3.95 -15.34 15.62
N LEU A 37 -3.74 -14.02 15.59
CA LEU A 37 -2.69 -13.35 16.36
C LEU A 37 -2.90 -13.50 17.87
N GLU A 38 -4.13 -13.37 18.36
CA GLU A 38 -4.46 -13.59 19.77
C GLU A 38 -4.34 -15.06 20.21
N ALA A 39 -4.61 -15.99 19.30
CA ALA A 39 -4.42 -17.43 19.53
C ALA A 39 -2.95 -17.87 19.39
N GLY A 40 -2.07 -17.03 18.81
CA GLY A 40 -0.69 -17.40 18.51
C GLY A 40 -0.57 -18.37 17.31
N GLU A 41 -1.61 -18.51 16.50
CA GLU A 41 -1.67 -19.39 15.34
C GLU A 41 -1.02 -18.72 14.11
N VAL A 42 0.28 -18.96 13.96
CA VAL A 42 1.09 -18.39 12.87
C VAL A 42 0.73 -18.94 11.50
N ASP A 43 0.30 -20.20 11.42
CA ASP A 43 0.02 -20.90 10.16
C ASP A 43 -1.26 -20.39 9.47
N SER A 44 -2.18 -19.81 10.25
CA SER A 44 -3.43 -19.20 9.78
C SER A 44 -3.22 -17.81 9.15
N LEU A 45 -2.00 -17.27 9.18
CA LEU A 45 -1.66 -15.94 8.67
C LEU A 45 -1.17 -15.98 7.21
N PRO A 46 -1.42 -14.94 6.39
CA PRO A 46 -1.11 -14.97 4.95
C PRO A 46 0.39 -15.09 4.61
N SER A 47 1.24 -14.53 5.45
CA SER A 47 2.70 -14.54 5.27
C SER A 47 3.39 -14.07 6.56
N PRO A 48 4.58 -14.60 6.92
CA PRO A 48 5.35 -14.14 8.07
C PRO A 48 5.70 -12.64 8.04
N LEU A 49 5.86 -12.06 6.84
CA LEU A 49 6.12 -10.63 6.69
C LEU A 49 4.87 -9.79 7.02
N GLN A 50 3.70 -10.25 6.57
CA GLN A 50 2.42 -9.60 6.84
C GLN A 50 2.05 -9.72 8.33
N MET A 51 2.34 -10.85 8.98
CA MET A 51 2.18 -11.02 10.43
C MET A 51 2.87 -9.90 11.20
N ARG A 52 4.13 -9.57 10.88
CA ARG A 52 4.86 -8.49 11.56
C ARG A 52 4.17 -7.14 11.40
N GLY A 53 3.66 -6.86 10.20
CA GLY A 53 2.89 -5.66 9.90
C GLY A 53 1.60 -5.59 10.71
N PHE A 54 0.84 -6.68 10.75
CA PHE A 54 -0.40 -6.79 11.53
C PHE A 54 -0.14 -6.65 13.02
N LEU A 55 0.90 -7.31 13.54
CA LEU A 55 1.27 -7.24 14.95
C LEU A 55 1.66 -5.82 15.36
N ARG A 56 2.42 -5.10 14.52
CA ARG A 56 2.77 -3.70 14.75
C ARG A 56 1.54 -2.79 14.78
N ASN A 57 0.68 -2.87 13.77
CA ASN A 57 -0.53 -2.05 13.67
C ASN A 57 -1.48 -2.34 14.84
N TYR A 58 -1.66 -3.62 15.19
CA TYR A 58 -2.50 -4.00 16.31
C TYR A 58 -1.94 -3.52 17.66
N ALA A 59 -0.63 -3.67 17.90
CA ALA A 59 0.02 -3.16 19.11
C ALA A 59 -0.12 -1.63 19.22
N GLN A 60 0.04 -0.89 18.11
CA GLN A 60 -0.17 0.56 18.09
C GLN A 60 -1.61 0.93 18.43
N HIS A 61 -2.59 0.24 17.86
CA HIS A 61 -4.00 0.49 18.16
C HIS A 61 -4.33 0.22 19.64
N LEU A 62 -3.74 -0.82 20.22
CA LEU A 62 -3.84 -1.17 21.64
C LEU A 62 -2.94 -0.30 22.55
N ASN A 63 -2.31 0.76 22.04
CA ASN A 63 -1.36 1.61 22.77
C ASN A 63 -0.28 0.80 23.55
N LEU A 64 0.13 -0.33 22.98
CA LEU A 64 1.28 -1.10 23.44
C LEU A 64 2.53 -0.62 22.72
N ASN A 65 3.71 -0.86 23.31
CA ASN A 65 4.96 -0.55 22.63
C ASN A 65 5.20 -1.55 21.48
N PRO A 66 5.14 -1.12 20.20
CA PRO A 66 5.24 -2.03 19.07
C PRO A 66 6.62 -2.69 18.96
N ASP A 67 7.69 -2.00 19.36
CA ASP A 67 9.05 -2.52 19.26
C ASP A 67 9.31 -3.62 20.30
N GLN A 68 8.71 -3.50 21.50
CA GLN A 68 8.77 -4.56 22.51
C GLN A 68 8.03 -5.82 22.07
N VAL A 69 6.83 -5.67 21.52
CA VAL A 69 6.02 -6.79 21.01
C VAL A 69 6.73 -7.48 19.84
N LEU A 70 7.33 -6.72 18.92
CA LEU A 70 8.10 -7.27 17.80
C LEU A 70 9.41 -7.94 18.26
N ALA A 71 10.08 -7.42 19.28
CA ALA A 71 11.26 -8.06 19.85
C ALA A 71 10.93 -9.43 20.47
N GLN A 72 9.79 -9.55 21.16
CA GLN A 72 9.29 -10.82 21.69
C GLN A 72 8.97 -11.81 20.56
N LEU A 73 8.38 -11.32 19.45
CA LEU A 73 8.15 -12.12 18.24
C LEU A 73 9.47 -12.61 17.63
N ASP A 74 10.47 -11.74 17.49
CA ASP A 74 11.77 -12.09 16.94
C ASP A 74 12.47 -13.15 17.79
N GLU A 75 12.41 -13.06 19.11
CA GLU A 75 12.93 -14.08 20.01
C GLU A 75 12.18 -15.41 19.87
N ALA A 76 10.85 -15.38 19.72
CA ALA A 76 10.04 -16.57 19.52
C ALA A 76 10.32 -17.29 18.18
N LEU A 77 10.78 -16.56 17.15
CA LEU A 77 11.09 -17.10 15.82
C LEU A 77 12.58 -17.51 15.65
N LYS A 78 13.49 -17.07 16.53
CA LYS A 78 14.90 -17.50 16.54
C LYS A 78 15.13 -19.01 16.65
N PRO A 79 14.40 -19.79 17.48
CA PRO A 79 14.62 -21.25 17.53
C PRO A 79 14.29 -21.94 16.21
N ALA A 80 13.34 -21.42 15.41
CA ALA A 80 12.99 -21.97 14.10
C ALA A 80 14.05 -21.68 13.01
N ARG A 81 14.79 -20.56 13.11
CA ARG A 81 15.86 -20.22 12.15
C ARG A 81 17.16 -20.99 12.37
N ARG A 82 17.38 -21.58 13.55
CA ARG A 82 18.62 -22.30 13.87
C ARG A 82 18.70 -23.69 13.23
N GLY A 83 17.58 -24.24 12.75
CA GLY A 83 17.52 -25.56 12.08
C GLY A 83 17.70 -25.55 10.56
N LEU A 84 17.72 -24.37 9.90
CA LEU A 84 17.71 -24.24 8.42
C LEU A 84 18.99 -23.64 7.82
N LEU A 85 20.00 -23.34 8.63
CA LEU A 85 21.30 -22.87 8.14
C LEU A 85 22.38 -23.87 8.53
N PRO A 86 22.98 -24.61 7.56
CA PRO A 86 24.27 -25.23 7.76
C PRO A 86 25.25 -24.16 8.23
N SER A 87 25.94 -24.46 9.32
CA SER A 87 26.92 -23.59 9.97
C SER A 87 27.99 -23.14 8.97
N LEU A 88 27.88 -21.91 8.46
CA LEU A 88 29.03 -21.19 7.91
C LEU A 88 29.85 -20.67 9.09
N GLN A 89 30.58 -21.60 9.74
CA GLN A 89 31.71 -21.25 10.59
C GLN A 89 32.79 -20.60 9.72
N PRO A 90 33.24 -19.36 10.02
CA PRO A 90 34.53 -18.91 9.54
C PRO A 90 35.59 -19.68 10.33
N ARG A 91 36.15 -20.69 9.66
CA ARG A 91 37.32 -21.44 10.11
C ARG A 91 38.58 -20.60 9.85
N GLY A 92 39.46 -20.53 10.85
CA GLY A 92 40.79 -19.92 10.79
C GLY A 92 40.78 -18.44 11.21
N LYS A 93 41.55 -18.01 12.22
CA LYS A 93 42.99 -18.24 12.34
C LYS A 93 43.40 -18.43 13.80
N SER A 94 43.97 -19.60 14.07
CA SER A 94 44.94 -19.85 15.12
C SER A 94 46.34 -19.36 14.71
N GLN A 95 47.21 -19.18 15.71
CA GLN A 95 48.63 -18.74 15.70
C GLN A 95 48.75 -17.23 16.02
N THR A 96 49.40 -16.81 17.11
CA THR A 96 50.63 -17.34 17.72
C THR A 96 50.63 -17.26 19.26
N ARG A 97 51.14 -18.34 19.87
CA ARG A 97 51.71 -18.38 21.23
C ARG A 97 53.02 -17.60 21.26
N ALA A 98 53.22 -16.80 22.30
CA ALA A 98 54.45 -16.65 23.10
C ALA A 98 54.09 -15.71 24.27
N SER A 99 54.03 -16.23 25.52
CA SER A 99 55.09 -16.11 26.53
C SER A 99 55.18 -14.67 27.10
N ALA A 100 55.14 -14.35 28.40
CA ALA A 100 55.00 -15.04 29.67
C ALA A 100 54.85 -13.94 30.76
N LYS A 101 54.58 -14.37 32.00
CA LYS A 101 54.87 -13.71 33.30
C LYS A 101 53.66 -13.23 34.13
N THR A 102 53.29 -14.09 35.08
CA THR A 102 53.13 -13.88 36.55
C THR A 102 53.23 -12.44 37.04
N THR A 103 52.51 -11.89 38.03
CA THR A 103 51.70 -12.32 39.19
C THR A 103 50.84 -11.06 39.50
N GLU A 104 49.66 -11.06 40.11
CA GLU A 104 49.47 -10.99 41.56
C GLU A 104 48.05 -10.45 41.85
N SER A 105 47.59 -10.75 43.06
CA SER A 105 46.25 -10.59 43.62
C SER A 105 45.75 -9.13 43.72
N ALA A 106 44.44 -8.93 43.57
CA ALA A 106 43.55 -8.14 44.46
C ALA A 106 42.35 -7.52 43.70
N SER A 107 41.13 -7.89 44.11
CA SER A 107 39.91 -7.07 43.93
C SER A 107 39.97 -5.89 44.92
N PRO A 108 39.39 -4.70 44.64
CA PRO A 108 37.93 -4.56 44.64
C PRO A 108 37.31 -3.53 43.66
N THR A 109 36.00 -3.73 43.46
CA THR A 109 34.90 -2.83 43.05
C THR A 109 35.19 -1.36 42.69
N SER A 110 34.80 -0.95 41.46
CA SER A 110 33.93 0.22 41.21
C SER A 110 33.49 0.28 39.73
N PRO A 111 32.31 0.87 39.40
CA PRO A 111 31.75 0.84 38.06
C PRO A 111 31.92 2.18 37.35
N VAL A 112 32.63 2.25 36.21
CA VAL A 112 32.33 3.30 35.22
C VAL A 112 32.62 2.78 33.83
N ALA A 113 31.54 2.74 33.05
CA ALA A 113 31.54 2.45 31.64
C ALA A 113 32.30 3.53 30.84
N SER A 114 32.62 3.16 29.60
CA SER A 114 32.75 4.05 28.43
C SER A 114 33.91 5.05 28.43
N VAL A 115 35.03 4.69 27.77
CA VAL A 115 35.56 5.43 26.62
C VAL A 115 36.41 4.48 25.73
N ARG A 116 35.77 3.65 24.89
CA ARG A 116 36.46 3.02 23.74
C ARG A 116 35.55 3.02 22.52
N ARG A 117 35.03 4.21 22.19
CA ARG A 117 34.12 4.40 21.05
C ARG A 117 34.49 5.64 20.23
N LEU A 118 35.76 5.80 19.86
CA LEU A 118 36.16 6.94 19.00
C LEU A 118 37.19 6.64 17.90
N ARG A 119 37.37 5.39 17.49
CA ARG A 119 38.16 5.08 16.27
C ARG A 119 37.48 4.11 15.31
N ARG A 120 36.16 4.22 15.16
CA ARG A 120 35.36 3.50 14.15
C ARG A 120 34.17 4.32 13.64
N LEU A 121 34.42 5.57 13.25
CA LEU A 121 33.44 6.40 12.51
C LEU A 121 33.75 6.50 11.00
N PHE A 122 34.77 5.78 10.51
CA PHE A 122 34.99 5.60 9.07
C PHE A 122 34.46 4.23 8.63
N THR A 123 33.15 4.06 8.73
CA THR A 123 32.44 3.03 7.96
C THR A 123 31.96 3.67 6.65
N PRO A 124 32.04 2.96 5.50
CA PRO A 124 31.61 3.47 4.19
C PRO A 124 30.16 3.97 4.16
N ASP A 125 29.34 3.54 5.13
CA ASP A 125 27.96 3.98 5.31
C ASP A 125 27.81 5.48 5.61
N ILE A 126 28.78 6.12 6.30
CA ILE A 126 28.71 7.56 6.57
C ILE A 126 29.01 8.36 5.30
N LEU A 127 29.88 7.84 4.43
CA LEU A 127 30.16 8.44 3.12
C LEU A 127 28.92 8.38 2.23
N ILE A 128 28.21 7.24 2.22
CA ILE A 128 26.96 7.07 1.46
C ILE A 128 25.88 8.01 1.98
N ALA A 129 25.73 8.13 3.30
CA ALA A 129 24.78 9.06 3.90
C ALA A 129 25.09 10.53 3.55
N ALA A 130 26.38 10.93 3.58
CA ALA A 130 26.79 12.28 3.21
C ALA A 130 26.55 12.59 1.73
N ILE A 131 26.79 11.62 0.83
CA ILE A 131 26.49 11.76 -0.60
C ILE A 131 24.99 11.88 -0.83
N ALA A 132 24.17 11.07 -0.16
CA ALA A 132 22.71 11.14 -0.25
C ALA A 132 22.19 12.53 0.19
N ILE A 133 22.73 13.07 1.27
CA ILE A 133 22.38 14.42 1.76
C ILE A 133 22.81 15.49 0.73
N ALA A 134 24.01 15.38 0.16
CA ALA A 134 24.49 16.31 -0.86
C ALA A 134 23.63 16.29 -2.14
N VAL A 135 23.15 15.12 -2.57
CA VAL A 135 22.22 14.97 -3.70
C VAL A 135 20.89 15.64 -3.41
N VAL A 136 20.34 15.46 -2.20
CA VAL A 136 19.08 16.10 -1.79
C VAL A 136 19.23 17.62 -1.77
N ILE A 137 20.31 18.14 -1.17
CA ILE A 137 20.59 19.58 -1.15
C ILE A 137 20.75 20.11 -2.58
N GLY A 138 21.50 19.41 -3.43
CA GLY A 138 21.67 19.76 -4.84
C GLY A 138 20.34 19.81 -5.60
N PHE A 139 19.45 18.85 -5.36
CA PHE A 139 18.11 18.82 -5.95
C PHE A 139 17.27 20.04 -5.56
N PHE A 140 17.30 20.43 -4.28
CA PHE A 140 16.57 21.62 -3.80
C PHE A 140 17.17 22.93 -4.31
N VAL A 141 18.49 23.05 -4.36
CA VAL A 141 19.18 24.24 -4.91
C VAL A 141 18.92 24.37 -6.41
N TRP A 142 19.04 23.27 -7.16
CA TRP A 142 18.78 23.23 -8.60
C TRP A 142 17.31 23.51 -8.92
N GLY A 143 16.38 22.93 -8.14
CA GLY A 143 14.94 23.19 -8.27
C GLY A 143 14.58 24.64 -7.98
N GLY A 144 15.12 25.22 -6.89
CA GLY A 144 14.90 26.63 -6.53
C GLY A 144 15.39 27.61 -7.62
N LEU A 145 16.55 27.33 -8.22
CA LEU A 145 17.11 28.18 -9.29
C LEU A 145 16.28 28.12 -10.59
N ARG A 146 15.69 26.97 -10.91
CA ARG A 146 14.80 26.80 -12.08
C ARG A 146 13.49 27.58 -11.92
N ILE A 147 12.92 27.60 -10.72
CA ILE A 147 11.69 28.34 -10.40
C ILE A 147 11.99 29.86 -10.39
N ALA A 148 13.11 30.29 -9.81
CA ALA A 148 13.51 31.70 -9.84
C ALA A 148 13.69 32.23 -11.29
N ASN A 149 14.32 31.44 -12.17
CA ASN A 149 14.50 31.82 -13.57
C ASN A 149 13.18 31.93 -14.35
N THR A 150 12.14 31.17 -13.99
CA THR A 150 10.82 31.26 -14.63
C THR A 150 10.00 32.45 -14.14
N VAL A 151 10.24 32.91 -12.91
CA VAL A 151 9.61 34.12 -12.35
C VAL A 151 10.29 35.39 -12.85
N LEU A 152 11.63 35.39 -12.98
CA LEU A 152 12.39 36.54 -13.45
C LEU A 152 12.32 36.73 -14.98
N ASN A 153 12.20 35.64 -15.74
CA ASN A 153 12.04 35.65 -17.19
C ASN A 153 10.73 34.94 -17.58
N PRO A 154 9.55 35.57 -17.36
CA PRO A 154 8.31 35.02 -17.85
C PRO A 154 8.36 34.92 -19.39
N PRO A 155 7.86 33.82 -19.99
CA PRO A 155 7.80 33.71 -21.44
C PRO A 155 6.96 34.86 -21.99
N ALA A 156 7.46 35.51 -23.06
CA ALA A 156 6.78 36.61 -23.71
C ALA A 156 5.35 36.18 -24.09
N VAL A 157 4.36 36.80 -23.45
CA VAL A 157 2.94 36.65 -23.81
C VAL A 157 2.79 37.14 -25.23
N THR A 158 2.64 36.21 -26.16
CA THR A 158 2.23 36.53 -27.53
C THR A 158 0.77 36.98 -27.44
N PRO A 159 0.41 38.19 -27.87
CA PRO A 159 -0.97 38.64 -27.80
C PRO A 159 -1.84 37.73 -28.69
N THR A 160 -2.83 37.10 -28.06
CA THR A 160 -3.93 36.40 -28.73
C THR A 160 -4.66 37.40 -29.64
N PRO A 161 -4.86 37.13 -30.93
CA PRO A 161 -5.66 38.00 -31.78
C PRO A 161 -7.11 38.01 -31.28
N GLU A 162 -7.55 39.18 -30.83
CA GLU A 162 -8.93 39.49 -30.48
C GLU A 162 -9.78 39.48 -31.75
N VAL A 163 -10.44 38.35 -32.04
CA VAL A 163 -11.38 38.24 -33.15
C VAL A 163 -12.69 38.90 -32.72
N LEU A 164 -12.85 40.18 -33.09
CA LEU A 164 -14.13 40.87 -33.15
C LEU A 164 -15.05 40.13 -34.13
N GLY A 165 -15.97 39.31 -33.62
CA GLY A 165 -16.99 38.66 -34.45
C GLY A 165 -18.09 39.66 -34.84
N PRO A 166 -18.53 39.71 -36.12
CA PRO A 166 -19.76 40.40 -36.48
C PRO A 166 -20.99 39.57 -36.06
N THR A 167 -21.95 40.25 -35.43
CA THR A 167 -23.32 39.77 -35.22
C THR A 167 -23.97 39.45 -36.56
N ASN A 168 -24.12 38.17 -36.88
CA ASN A 168 -24.91 37.71 -38.02
C ASN A 168 -26.26 37.16 -37.51
N THR A 169 -27.26 38.04 -37.53
CA THR A 169 -28.69 37.68 -37.54
C THR A 169 -28.99 36.84 -38.78
N PRO A 170 -29.64 35.66 -38.68
CA PRO A 170 -30.00 34.91 -39.88
C PRO A 170 -31.26 35.49 -40.53
N THR A 171 -31.08 36.09 -41.71
CA THR A 171 -32.15 36.25 -42.72
C THR A 171 -32.07 35.06 -43.68
N PRO A 172 -33.17 34.34 -43.98
CA PRO A 172 -33.10 33.23 -44.92
C PRO A 172 -33.09 33.77 -46.35
N THR A 173 -31.97 33.59 -47.06
CA THR A 173 -31.91 33.74 -48.52
C THR A 173 -31.67 32.37 -49.14
N ILE A 174 -32.69 31.89 -49.85
CA ILE A 174 -32.66 30.69 -50.69
C ILE A 174 -31.74 30.98 -51.89
N ILE A 175 -30.67 30.19 -52.06
CA ILE A 175 -29.97 30.07 -53.34
C ILE A 175 -29.67 28.59 -53.60
N SER A 176 -30.24 28.14 -54.71
CA SER A 176 -30.08 26.82 -55.31
C SER A 176 -28.67 26.61 -55.87
N GLY A 177 -28.13 25.41 -55.66
CA GLY A 177 -27.20 24.75 -56.58
C GLY A 177 -25.72 25.08 -56.47
N VAL A 178 -24.99 24.34 -55.64
CA VAL A 178 -23.60 23.94 -55.93
C VAL A 178 -23.34 22.50 -55.48
N THR A 179 -22.73 21.75 -56.40
CA THR A 179 -22.21 20.39 -56.32
C THR A 179 -21.47 20.08 -55.01
N PRO A 180 -21.59 18.88 -54.40
CA PRO A 180 -20.80 18.52 -53.22
C PRO A 180 -19.33 18.34 -53.62
N SER A 181 -18.53 19.38 -53.41
CA SER A 181 -17.07 19.28 -53.37
C SER A 181 -16.69 18.50 -52.11
N ALA A 182 -15.96 17.41 -52.28
CA ALA A 182 -15.54 16.52 -51.20
C ALA A 182 -14.90 17.32 -50.06
N THR A 183 -15.52 17.26 -48.89
CA THR A 183 -14.94 17.75 -47.64
C THR A 183 -13.57 17.10 -47.48
N PRO A 184 -12.45 17.85 -47.41
CA PRO A 184 -11.19 17.24 -47.07
C PRO A 184 -11.36 16.61 -45.69
N LEU A 185 -11.15 15.28 -45.60
CA LEU A 185 -11.12 14.61 -44.30
C LEU A 185 -10.15 15.38 -43.39
N PRO A 186 -10.52 15.66 -42.13
CA PRO A 186 -9.58 16.25 -41.19
C PRO A 186 -8.32 15.38 -41.15
N PRO A 187 -7.12 15.98 -41.06
CA PRO A 187 -5.88 15.21 -40.97
C PRO A 187 -5.98 14.28 -39.75
N VAL A 188 -5.89 12.97 -40.01
CA VAL A 188 -5.83 11.96 -38.95
C VAL A 188 -4.46 12.09 -38.29
N VAL A 189 -4.38 12.88 -37.22
CA VAL A 189 -3.18 13.01 -36.39
C VAL A 189 -2.93 11.65 -35.75
N SER A 190 -1.97 10.92 -36.31
CA SER A 190 -1.53 9.63 -35.79
C SER A 190 -0.45 9.88 -34.76
N PHE A 191 -0.77 9.64 -33.49
CA PHE A 191 0.21 9.69 -32.41
C PHE A 191 1.03 8.40 -32.42
N SER A 192 2.36 8.48 -32.29
CA SER A 192 3.23 7.30 -32.22
C SER A 192 3.26 6.65 -30.84
N ASN A 193 2.79 7.38 -29.82
CA ASN A 193 2.72 6.94 -28.43
C ASN A 193 1.38 7.30 -27.79
N VAL A 194 1.03 6.62 -26.71
CA VAL A 194 -0.14 6.90 -25.88
C VAL A 194 0.26 7.88 -24.79
N GLN A 195 -0.32 9.08 -24.77
CA GLN A 195 -0.21 10.03 -23.65
C GLN A 195 -1.56 10.11 -22.95
N LEU A 196 -1.63 9.56 -21.74
CA LEU A 196 -2.86 9.48 -20.97
C LEU A 196 -2.75 10.35 -19.72
N ALA A 197 -3.66 11.31 -19.56
CA ALA A 197 -3.83 12.02 -18.30
C ALA A 197 -5.13 11.57 -17.62
N LEU A 198 -5.01 11.21 -16.35
CA LEU A 198 -6.13 10.90 -15.45
C LEU A 198 -6.35 12.10 -14.55
N VAL A 199 -7.58 12.58 -14.47
CA VAL A 199 -8.03 13.61 -13.53
C VAL A 199 -9.07 12.98 -12.62
N VAL A 200 -8.81 12.98 -11.32
CA VAL A 200 -9.63 12.27 -10.35
C VAL A 200 -10.61 13.23 -9.68
N GLU A 201 -11.92 12.97 -9.82
CA GLU A 201 -12.97 13.81 -9.24
C GLU A 201 -13.30 13.37 -7.80
N ARG A 202 -13.11 12.09 -7.47
CA ARG A 202 -13.28 11.56 -6.11
C ARG A 202 -12.25 10.48 -5.80
N ARG A 203 -11.96 10.32 -4.51
CA ARG A 203 -11.07 9.26 -4.02
C ARG A 203 -11.48 7.90 -4.60
N THR A 204 -10.59 7.29 -5.38
CA THR A 204 -10.84 5.98 -5.99
C THR A 204 -9.54 5.19 -6.11
N PHE A 205 -9.66 3.87 -6.10
CA PHE A 205 -8.55 2.98 -6.43
C PHE A 205 -8.34 2.99 -7.95
N VAL A 206 -7.09 3.16 -8.36
CA VAL A 206 -6.68 3.11 -9.77
C VAL A 206 -5.45 2.24 -9.92
N ARG A 207 -5.47 1.35 -10.91
CA ARG A 207 -4.32 0.58 -11.38
C ARG A 207 -4.08 0.91 -12.85
N VAL A 208 -2.86 1.29 -13.18
CA VAL A 208 -2.43 1.67 -14.53
C VAL A 208 -1.29 0.78 -14.97
N LEU A 209 -1.44 0.18 -16.14
CA LEU A 209 -0.40 -0.62 -16.80
C LEU A 209 0.00 0.09 -18.09
N THR A 210 1.30 0.28 -18.29
CA THR A 210 1.90 0.80 -19.53
C THR A 210 2.61 -0.34 -20.21
N ASP A 211 2.19 -0.70 -21.43
CA ASP A 211 2.79 -1.80 -22.21
C ASP A 211 2.91 -3.12 -21.43
N GLY A 212 1.92 -3.39 -20.56
CA GLY A 212 1.85 -4.60 -19.72
C GLY A 212 2.59 -4.53 -18.37
N ALA A 213 3.40 -3.50 -18.13
CA ALA A 213 4.05 -3.27 -16.84
C ALA A 213 3.21 -2.36 -15.94
N VAL A 214 3.11 -2.65 -14.65
CA VAL A 214 2.38 -1.81 -13.68
C VAL A 214 3.13 -0.48 -13.51
N ALA A 215 2.55 0.61 -14.01
CA ALA A 215 3.07 1.95 -13.86
C ALA A 215 2.59 2.63 -12.56
N PHE A 216 1.38 2.28 -12.13
CA PHE A 216 0.81 2.80 -10.89
C PHE A 216 -0.23 1.82 -10.33
N GLU A 217 -0.27 1.68 -9.01
CA GLU A 217 -1.32 0.96 -8.32
C GLU A 217 -1.53 1.60 -6.95
N GLY A 218 -2.73 2.13 -6.71
CA GLY A 218 -3.01 2.81 -5.46
C GLY A 218 -4.31 3.60 -5.45
N ILE A 219 -4.52 4.32 -4.36
CA ILE A 219 -5.65 5.24 -4.22
C ILE A 219 -5.19 6.61 -4.69
N LEU A 220 -5.94 7.20 -5.61
CA LEU A 220 -5.79 8.60 -6.00
C LEU A 220 -6.79 9.47 -5.24
N LEU A 221 -6.38 10.70 -4.94
CA LEU A 221 -7.20 11.68 -4.23
C LEU A 221 -7.94 12.61 -5.22
N PRO A 222 -9.02 13.28 -4.78
CA PRO A 222 -9.68 14.29 -5.61
C PRO A 222 -8.70 15.37 -6.08
N ASP A 223 -8.93 15.87 -7.30
CA ASP A 223 -8.12 16.86 -8.03
C ASP A 223 -6.67 16.42 -8.33
N GLU A 224 -6.31 15.18 -8.02
CA GLU A 224 -5.03 14.60 -8.41
C GLU A 224 -5.02 14.34 -9.92
N ARG A 225 -4.10 14.99 -10.63
CA ARG A 225 -3.82 14.74 -12.05
C ARG A 225 -2.56 13.89 -12.17
N ARG A 226 -2.66 12.76 -12.87
CA ARG A 226 -1.52 11.91 -13.21
C ARG A 226 -1.42 11.68 -14.70
N GLU A 227 -0.19 11.70 -15.20
CA GLU A 227 0.10 11.50 -16.61
C GLU A 227 0.93 10.22 -16.79
N PHE A 228 0.60 9.47 -17.82
CA PHE A 228 1.22 8.20 -18.18
C PHE A 228 1.55 8.21 -19.67
N VAL A 229 2.69 7.62 -20.02
CA VAL A 229 3.14 7.49 -21.40
C VAL A 229 3.46 6.03 -21.69
N ALA A 230 2.96 5.49 -22.80
CA ALA A 230 3.24 4.14 -23.27
C ALA A 230 3.46 4.11 -24.79
N GLN A 231 4.13 3.09 -25.30
CA GLN A 231 4.38 2.93 -26.74
C GLN A 231 3.14 2.41 -27.47
N SER A 232 2.47 1.41 -26.91
CA SER A 232 1.41 0.67 -27.59
C SER A 232 0.07 0.75 -26.87
N VAL A 233 0.05 0.60 -25.54
CA VAL A 233 -1.20 0.54 -24.79
C VAL A 233 -1.04 1.03 -23.35
N VAL A 234 -2.04 1.77 -22.89
CA VAL A 234 -2.25 2.04 -21.46
C VAL A 234 -3.54 1.35 -21.02
N GLU A 235 -3.45 0.42 -20.09
CA GLU A 235 -4.62 -0.18 -19.45
C GLU A 235 -4.88 0.52 -18.11
N VAL A 236 -6.11 0.99 -17.91
CA VAL A 236 -6.55 1.60 -16.66
C VAL A 236 -7.66 0.75 -16.08
N THR A 237 -7.54 0.39 -14.81
CA THR A 237 -8.60 -0.21 -14.01
C THR A 237 -8.94 0.74 -12.87
N THR A 238 -10.21 1.09 -12.71
CA THR A 238 -10.71 1.92 -11.60
C THR A 238 -11.80 1.20 -10.83
N GLY A 239 -11.86 1.43 -9.52
CA GLY A 239 -12.94 0.93 -8.66
C GLY A 239 -14.25 1.73 -8.76
N ASP A 240 -14.19 2.93 -9.33
CA ASP A 240 -15.35 3.79 -9.57
C ASP A 240 -15.13 4.58 -10.88
N GLY A 241 -15.80 4.17 -11.94
CA GLY A 241 -15.70 4.77 -13.28
C GLY A 241 -16.11 6.24 -13.32
N SER A 242 -17.06 6.66 -12.48
CA SER A 242 -17.54 8.06 -12.44
C SER A 242 -16.57 9.03 -11.77
N SER A 243 -15.51 8.51 -11.16
CA SER A 243 -14.57 9.28 -10.36
C SER A 243 -13.25 9.55 -11.09
N VAL A 244 -13.07 8.98 -12.29
CA VAL A 244 -11.87 9.15 -13.11
C VAL A 244 -12.26 9.72 -14.47
N ARG A 245 -11.77 10.92 -14.77
CA ARG A 245 -11.82 11.54 -16.09
C ARG A 245 -10.54 11.24 -16.86
N VAL A 246 -10.67 10.96 -18.14
CA VAL A 246 -9.57 10.50 -18.98
C VAL A 246 -9.36 11.43 -20.16
N ILE A 247 -8.12 11.91 -20.29
CA ILE A 247 -7.67 12.75 -21.41
C ILE A 247 -6.61 11.94 -22.16
N LEU A 248 -6.90 11.58 -23.41
CA LEU A 248 -6.00 10.81 -24.28
C LEU A 248 -5.48 11.72 -25.38
N ASN A 249 -4.17 11.90 -25.48
CA ASN A 249 -3.52 12.70 -26.53
C ASN A 249 -4.19 14.08 -26.69
N GLN A 250 -4.38 14.78 -25.55
CA GLN A 250 -5.06 16.08 -25.43
C GLN A 250 -6.57 16.10 -25.72
N ARG A 251 -7.17 14.95 -26.07
CA ARG A 251 -8.61 14.81 -26.24
C ARG A 251 -9.26 14.34 -24.96
N ASP A 252 -10.18 15.13 -24.40
CA ASP A 252 -11.01 14.70 -23.27
C ASP A 252 -11.99 13.61 -23.75
N LEU A 253 -11.89 12.43 -23.15
CA LEU A 253 -12.77 11.29 -23.39
C LEU A 253 -13.90 11.20 -22.36
N GLY A 254 -13.91 12.10 -21.37
CA GLY A 254 -14.90 12.17 -20.30
C GLY A 254 -14.62 11.18 -19.17
N LEU A 255 -15.68 10.85 -18.44
CA LEU A 255 -15.63 9.91 -17.33
C LEU A 255 -15.45 8.47 -17.82
N MET A 256 -14.67 7.71 -17.07
CA MET A 256 -14.31 6.34 -17.42
C MET A 256 -15.49 5.36 -17.30
N GLY A 257 -16.54 5.67 -16.53
CA GLY A 257 -17.71 4.82 -16.37
C GLY A 257 -18.76 5.40 -15.42
N ASN A 258 -19.66 4.55 -14.93
CA ASN A 258 -20.71 4.95 -14.01
C ASN A 258 -20.24 4.92 -12.54
N ARG A 259 -21.12 5.39 -11.65
CA ARG A 259 -20.83 5.51 -10.23
C ARG A 259 -20.76 4.13 -9.56
N GLY A 260 -19.63 3.83 -8.93
CA GLY A 260 -19.36 2.55 -8.28
C GLY A 260 -19.09 1.39 -9.24
N GLU A 261 -19.00 1.66 -10.53
CA GLU A 261 -18.68 0.65 -11.54
C GLU A 261 -17.18 0.39 -11.55
N VAL A 262 -16.78 -0.87 -11.32
CA VAL A 262 -15.41 -1.32 -11.53
C VAL A 262 -15.23 -1.57 -13.02
N ILE A 263 -14.37 -0.78 -13.66
CA ILE A 263 -14.16 -0.85 -15.11
C ILE A 263 -12.68 -0.86 -15.46
N THR A 264 -12.34 -1.68 -16.44
CA THR A 264 -11.03 -1.72 -17.09
C THR A 264 -11.17 -1.23 -18.52
N ARG A 265 -10.31 -0.30 -18.95
CA ARG A 265 -10.25 0.21 -20.33
C ARG A 265 -8.82 0.22 -20.84
N GLN A 266 -8.65 -0.07 -22.12
CA GLN A 266 -7.37 0.01 -22.81
C GLN A 266 -7.39 1.21 -23.76
N TYR A 267 -6.33 2.01 -23.70
CA TYR A 267 -6.13 3.22 -24.48
C TYR A 267 -4.96 3.00 -25.43
N LEU A 268 -5.22 3.11 -26.73
CA LEU A 268 -4.26 2.95 -27.81
C LEU A 268 -4.00 4.32 -28.45
N PRO A 269 -2.91 4.48 -29.24
CA PRO A 269 -2.64 5.74 -29.92
C PRO A 269 -3.75 6.16 -30.91
N THR A 270 -4.51 5.17 -31.41
CA THR A 270 -5.58 5.33 -32.39
C THR A 270 -6.99 5.41 -31.79
N GLY A 271 -7.17 5.20 -30.47
CA GLY A 271 -8.49 5.23 -29.84
C GLY A 271 -8.62 4.40 -28.56
N ILE A 272 -9.87 4.11 -28.16
CA ILE A 272 -10.18 3.31 -26.97
C ILE A 272 -10.71 1.92 -27.33
N ILE A 273 -10.33 0.92 -26.54
CA ILE A 273 -11.00 -0.38 -26.49
C ILE A 273 -11.52 -0.55 -25.07
N THR A 274 -12.84 -0.66 -24.92
CA THR A 274 -13.44 -1.10 -23.67
C THR A 274 -13.28 -2.61 -23.62
N VAL A 275 -12.43 -3.13 -22.72
CA VAL A 275 -12.48 -4.56 -22.41
C VAL A 275 -13.75 -4.77 -21.59
N THR A 276 -14.74 -5.44 -22.17
CA THR A 276 -15.90 -5.92 -21.41
C THR A 276 -15.33 -6.75 -20.26
N PRO A 277 -15.68 -6.47 -18.99
CA PRO A 277 -15.22 -7.32 -17.91
C PRO A 277 -15.72 -8.74 -18.20
N THR A 278 -14.80 -9.69 -18.32
CA THR A 278 -15.17 -11.09 -18.21
C THR A 278 -15.85 -11.21 -16.85
N ILE A 279 -17.17 -11.42 -16.86
CA ILE A 279 -17.91 -11.86 -15.69
C ILE A 279 -17.16 -13.08 -15.16
N THR A 280 -16.41 -12.91 -14.07
CA THR A 280 -15.88 -14.04 -13.31
C THR A 280 -17.09 -14.73 -12.70
N LEU A 281 -17.72 -15.61 -13.48
CA LEU A 281 -18.73 -16.54 -13.00
C LEU A 281 -18.02 -17.56 -12.12
N THR A 282 -17.78 -17.19 -10.87
CA THR A 282 -17.57 -18.17 -9.82
C THR A 282 -18.28 -17.68 -8.57
N PRO A 283 -19.60 -17.90 -8.44
CA PRO A 283 -20.09 -18.24 -7.13
C PRO A 283 -19.41 -19.56 -6.75
N THR A 284 -18.42 -19.52 -5.86
CA THR A 284 -18.07 -20.72 -5.10
C THR A 284 -19.38 -21.19 -4.48
N LEU A 285 -19.86 -22.38 -4.86
CA LEU A 285 -21.05 -22.96 -4.27
C LEU A 285 -20.84 -22.99 -2.76
N THR A 286 -21.49 -22.07 -2.05
CA THR A 286 -21.58 -22.15 -0.59
C THR A 286 -22.38 -23.41 -0.32
N LEU A 287 -21.71 -24.47 0.11
CA LEU A 287 -22.38 -25.66 0.61
C LEU A 287 -23.32 -25.20 1.73
N THR A 288 -24.61 -25.52 1.58
CA THR A 288 -25.61 -25.27 2.62
C THR A 288 -25.08 -25.85 3.94
N PRO A 289 -25.02 -25.08 5.03
CA PRO A 289 -24.56 -25.59 6.31
C PRO A 289 -25.44 -26.77 6.73
N SER A 290 -24.81 -27.89 7.07
CA SER A 290 -25.48 -29.06 7.64
C SER A 290 -26.15 -28.63 8.95
N GLU A 291 -27.43 -28.98 9.13
CA GLU A 291 -28.17 -28.67 10.35
C GLU A 291 -27.40 -29.18 11.58
N THR A 292 -27.23 -28.29 12.57
CA THR A 292 -26.62 -28.61 13.87
C THR A 292 -27.52 -29.61 14.61
N PRO A 293 -26.99 -30.75 15.10
CA PRO A 293 -27.79 -31.69 15.89
C PRO A 293 -28.30 -31.00 17.17
N THR A 294 -29.61 -31.09 17.39
CA THR A 294 -30.29 -30.56 18.58
C THR A 294 -29.68 -31.14 19.86
N PRO A 295 -29.34 -30.33 20.88
CA PRO A 295 -28.79 -30.84 22.12
C PRO A 295 -29.84 -31.69 22.86
N THR A 296 -29.45 -32.91 23.23
CA THR A 296 -30.24 -33.82 24.09
C THR A 296 -30.41 -33.19 25.48
N PRO A 297 -31.63 -33.13 26.05
CA PRO A 297 -31.83 -32.60 27.39
C PRO A 297 -31.16 -33.52 28.43
N SER A 298 -30.17 -33.00 29.14
CA SER A 298 -29.57 -33.65 30.31
C SER A 298 -30.53 -33.51 31.50
N LEU A 299 -31.16 -34.61 31.91
CA LEU A 299 -32.02 -34.65 33.10
C LEU A 299 -31.14 -34.64 34.36
N THR A 300 -30.83 -33.46 34.87
CA THR A 300 -30.25 -33.32 36.21
C THR A 300 -31.32 -33.61 37.27
N ALA A 301 -31.24 -34.77 37.91
CA ALA A 301 -32.10 -35.12 39.05
C ALA A 301 -31.69 -34.31 40.30
N THR A 302 -32.47 -33.28 40.63
CA THR A 302 -32.40 -32.57 41.91
C THR A 302 -32.89 -33.48 43.03
N ARG A 303 -31.99 -33.92 43.92
CA ARG A 303 -32.39 -34.61 45.17
C ARG A 303 -32.95 -33.59 46.17
N ALA A 304 -34.18 -33.83 46.62
CA ALA A 304 -34.85 -33.06 47.68
C ALA A 304 -34.28 -33.38 49.08
N PRO A 305 -34.26 -32.43 50.02
CA PRO A 305 -33.81 -32.68 51.39
C PRO A 305 -34.86 -33.46 52.20
N THR A 306 -34.37 -34.43 52.99
CA THR A 306 -35.16 -35.31 53.87
C THR A 306 -35.58 -34.57 55.14
N ALA A 307 -36.86 -34.63 55.50
CA ALA A 307 -37.40 -34.06 56.73
C ALA A 307 -37.15 -34.99 57.93
N THR A 308 -36.45 -34.48 58.96
CA THR A 308 -36.24 -35.16 60.25
C THR A 308 -37.50 -35.02 61.12
N ARG A 309 -38.13 -36.15 61.47
CA ARG A 309 -39.20 -36.22 62.47
C ARG A 309 -38.61 -36.70 63.81
N ARG A 310 -38.76 -35.89 64.85
CA ARG A 310 -38.34 -36.20 66.24
C ARG A 310 -39.50 -36.87 66.98
N PRO A 311 -39.28 -37.96 67.74
CA PRO A 311 -40.22 -38.43 68.76
C PRO A 311 -40.14 -37.59 70.04
#